data_AF-A0A7W0SVM0-F1
#
_entry.id   AF-A0A7W0SVM0-F1
#
_cell.length_a   1.000
_cell.length_b   1.000
_cell.length_c   1.000
_cell.angle_alpha   90.00
_cell.angle_beta   90.00
_cell.angle_gamma   90.00
#
_symmetry.space_group_name_H-M   'P 1'
#
loop_
_entity.id
_entity.type
_entity.pdbx_description
1 polymer ?
#
loop_
_entity_poly.entity_id
_entity_poly.type
_entity_poly.pdbx_seq_one_letter_code
_entity_poly.pdbx_strand_id
1 'polypeptide(L)'
;MTLEWEGESADGRAAARAAKERAELVDQTRGEPLSIGNEFSEIRVSRVETRNGSRLLIESPRSGQWMALCPLELEALTWQNTATFSAMIGNPYGPLVAEDEASEADNHLASGS
;
A
#
# COMPACT_ATOMS: atom_id res chain seq x y z
N MET A 1 -25.85 -26.55 -2.87
CA MET A 1 -25.19 -26.15 -4.13
C MET A 1 -24.20 -25.06 -3.75
N THR A 2 -22.94 -25.43 -3.54
CA THR A 2 -21.88 -24.48 -3.17
C THR A 2 -21.43 -23.77 -4.44
N LEU A 3 -21.61 -22.46 -4.49
CA LEU A 3 -21.16 -21.61 -5.58
C LEU A 3 -19.67 -21.32 -5.33
N GLU A 4 -18.78 -22.14 -5.88
CA GLU A 4 -17.37 -21.74 -6.03
C GLU A 4 -17.29 -20.78 -7.22
N TRP A 5 -16.75 -19.59 -7.00
CA TRP A 5 -16.55 -18.60 -8.06
C TRP A 5 -15.16 -18.75 -8.72
N GLU A 6 -15.09 -18.45 -10.02
CA GLU A 6 -13.87 -18.47 -10.83
C GLU A 6 -12.90 -17.37 -10.39
N GLY A 7 -12.19 -17.61 -9.30
CA GLY A 7 -11.24 -16.68 -8.71
C GLY A 7 -11.04 -16.89 -7.20
N GLU A 8 -11.97 -17.58 -6.54
CA GLU A 8 -11.87 -17.92 -5.11
C GLU A 8 -10.55 -18.63 -4.77
N SER A 9 -10.13 -19.57 -5.61
CA SER A 9 -8.84 -20.26 -5.46
C SER A 9 -7.63 -19.35 -5.70
N ALA A 10 -7.73 -18.38 -6.59
CA ALA A 10 -6.64 -17.43 -6.86
C ALA A 10 -6.50 -16.43 -5.71
N ASP A 11 -7.61 -15.89 -5.24
CA ASP A 11 -7.68 -14.99 -4.09
C ASP A 11 -7.20 -15.69 -2.82
N GLY A 12 -7.60 -16.94 -2.61
CA GLY A 12 -7.12 -17.76 -1.49
C GLY A 12 -5.60 -17.96 -1.51
N ARG A 13 -5.01 -18.25 -2.68
CA ARG A 13 -3.54 -18.35 -2.83
C ARG A 13 -2.85 -17.02 -2.61
N ALA A 14 -3.40 -15.92 -3.15
CA ALA A 14 -2.86 -14.59 -2.97
C ALA A 14 -2.87 -14.18 -1.50
N ALA A 15 -3.98 -14.41 -0.80
CA ALA A 15 -4.11 -14.17 0.64
C ALA A 15 -3.13 -15.01 1.46
N ALA A 16 -2.98 -16.31 1.16
CA ALA A 16 -2.02 -17.17 1.84
C ALA A 16 -0.57 -16.71 1.66
N ARG A 17 -0.20 -16.30 0.44
CA ARG A 17 1.12 -15.73 0.14
C ARG A 17 1.34 -14.43 0.92
N ALA A 18 0.38 -13.52 0.90
CA ALA A 18 0.47 -12.25 1.61
C ALA A 18 0.58 -12.45 3.13
N ALA A 19 -0.18 -13.39 3.70
CA ALA A 19 -0.10 -13.73 5.12
C ALA A 19 1.27 -14.30 5.50
N LYS A 20 1.84 -15.17 4.65
CA LYS A 20 3.20 -15.72 4.86
C LYS A 20 4.26 -14.62 4.79
N GLU A 21 4.19 -13.75 3.78
CA GLU A 21 5.12 -12.63 3.61
C GLU A 21 5.08 -11.70 4.83
N ARG A 22 3.87 -11.36 5.30
CA ARG A 22 3.70 -10.57 6.52
C ARG A 22 4.33 -11.24 7.73
N ALA A 23 4.10 -12.54 7.93
CA ALA A 23 4.69 -13.26 9.06
C ALA A 23 6.22 -13.22 9.04
N GLU A 24 6.83 -13.42 7.86
CA GLU A 24 8.28 -13.33 7.68
C GLU A 24 8.82 -11.93 8.00
N LEU A 25 8.09 -10.86 7.64
CA LEU A 25 8.47 -9.49 7.98
C LEU A 25 8.36 -9.21 9.47
N VAL A 26 7.28 -9.68 10.12
CA VAL A 26 7.07 -9.53 11.57
C VAL A 26 8.19 -10.22 12.36
N ASP A 27 8.60 -11.42 11.96
CA ASP A 27 9.71 -12.16 12.57
C ASP A 27 11.05 -11.42 12.45
N GLN A 28 11.18 -10.55 11.44
CA GLN A 28 12.37 -9.73 11.17
C GLN A 28 12.32 -8.34 11.83
N THR A 29 11.37 -8.09 12.73
CA THR A 29 11.25 -6.82 13.45
C THR A 29 12.50 -6.52 14.29
N ARG A 30 12.88 -5.24 14.33
CA ARG A 30 13.99 -4.71 15.15
C ARG A 30 13.50 -3.55 16.01
N GLY A 31 13.75 -3.67 17.31
CA GLY A 31 13.33 -2.70 18.30
C GLY A 31 11.85 -2.81 18.65
N GLU A 32 11.34 -1.80 19.33
CA GLU A 32 9.95 -1.75 19.76
C GLU A 32 9.06 -1.13 18.67
N PRO A 33 7.92 -1.76 18.33
CA PRO A 33 6.94 -1.16 17.45
C PRO A 33 6.36 0.14 18.00
N LEU A 34 6.19 1.12 17.13
CA LEU A 34 5.50 2.37 17.44
C LEU A 34 4.01 2.24 17.13
N SER A 35 3.16 2.43 18.13
CA SER A 35 1.71 2.57 17.91
C SER A 35 1.36 4.04 17.68
N ILE A 36 0.65 4.31 16.59
CA ILE A 36 0.13 5.64 16.23
C ILE A 36 -1.38 5.50 16.07
N GLY A 37 -2.15 6.30 16.79
CA GLY A 37 -3.60 6.21 16.72
C GLY A 37 -4.31 7.50 17.12
N ASN A 38 -5.58 7.53 16.76
CA ASN A 38 -6.56 8.55 17.13
C ASN A 38 -7.90 7.86 17.49
N GLU A 39 -8.96 8.64 17.67
CA GLU A 39 -10.28 8.13 18.05
C GLU A 39 -10.94 7.25 16.97
N PHE A 40 -10.45 7.29 15.73
CA PHE A 40 -11.00 6.56 14.61
C PHE A 40 -10.12 5.41 14.13
N SER A 41 -8.83 5.39 14.46
CA SER A 41 -7.86 4.48 13.85
C SER A 41 -6.63 4.25 14.73
N GLU A 42 -6.03 3.08 14.57
CA GLU A 42 -4.72 2.75 15.13
C GLU A 42 -3.92 2.02 14.06
N ILE A 43 -2.64 2.37 13.95
CA ILE A 43 -1.65 1.68 13.15
C ILE A 43 -0.44 1.32 14.01
N ARG A 44 0.26 0.25 13.63
CA ARG A 44 1.55 -0.13 14.19
C ARG A 44 2.63 0.05 13.13
N VAL A 45 3.71 0.71 13.50
CA VAL A 45 4.87 0.94 12.64
C VAL A 45 6.07 0.22 13.25
N SER A 46 6.67 -0.68 12.48
CA SER A 46 7.82 -1.48 12.90
C SER A 46 8.95 -1.39 11.89
N ARG A 47 10.19 -1.23 12.35
CA ARG A 47 11.36 -1.43 11.49
C ARG A 47 11.58 -2.92 11.34
N VAL A 48 11.69 -3.39 10.09
CA VAL A 48 12.01 -4.78 9.77
C VAL A 48 13.27 -4.84 8.91
N GLU A 49 14.12 -5.83 9.15
CA GLU A 49 15.36 -6.01 8.39
C GLU A 49 15.19 -7.17 7.42
N THR A 50 15.16 -6.87 6.12
CA THR A 50 15.02 -7.90 5.07
C THR A 50 16.36 -8.18 4.39
N ARG A 51 16.44 -9.24 3.58
CA ARG A 51 17.60 -9.49 2.72
C ARG A 51 17.95 -8.33 1.77
N ASN A 52 16.96 -7.49 1.45
CA ASN A 52 17.09 -6.36 0.52
C ASN A 52 17.26 -5.02 1.27
N GLY A 53 17.54 -5.05 2.57
CA GLY A 53 17.69 -3.87 3.42
C GLY A 53 16.50 -3.63 4.35
N SER A 54 16.55 -2.50 5.04
CA SER A 54 15.53 -2.11 6.02
C SER A 54 14.23 -1.67 5.37
N ARG A 55 13.11 -1.95 6.04
CA ARG A 55 11.78 -1.49 5.66
C ARG A 55 11.01 -1.00 6.88
N LEU A 56 10.03 -0.12 6.65
CA LEU A 56 8.97 0.18 7.59
C LEU A 56 7.75 -0.68 7.28
N LEU A 57 7.45 -1.63 8.17
CA LEU A 57 6.21 -2.36 8.18
C LEU A 57 5.15 -1.51 8.88
N ILE A 58 4.10 -1.14 8.14
CA ILE A 58 2.94 -0.40 8.65
C ILE A 58 1.74 -1.32 8.61
N GLU A 59 1.05 -1.46 9.74
CA GLU A 59 -0.06 -2.39 9.89
C GLU A 59 -1.27 -1.68 10.51
N SER A 60 -2.47 -2.00 10.05
CA SER A 60 -3.71 -1.67 10.74
C SER A 60 -4.27 -2.91 11.45
N PRO A 61 -4.21 -2.99 12.79
CA PRO A 61 -4.73 -4.14 13.53
C PRO A 61 -6.23 -4.36 13.29
N ARG A 62 -6.98 -3.29 13.04
CA ARG A 62 -8.45 -3.36 12.85
C ARG A 62 -8.84 -3.96 11.50
N SER A 63 -8.18 -3.56 10.41
CA SER A 63 -8.53 -4.03 9.07
C SER A 63 -7.68 -5.21 8.59
N GLY A 64 -6.57 -5.50 9.27
CA GLY A 64 -5.58 -6.49 8.83
C GLY A 64 -4.75 -6.05 7.61
N GLN A 65 -4.97 -4.84 7.10
CA GLN A 65 -4.20 -4.27 6.01
C GLN A 65 -2.78 -3.94 6.49
N TRP A 66 -1.82 -4.12 5.59
CA TRP A 66 -0.42 -3.87 5.88
C TRP A 66 0.34 -3.49 4.61
N MET A 67 1.46 -2.80 4.80
CA MET A 67 2.42 -2.49 3.74
C MET A 67 3.84 -2.42 4.30
N ALA A 68 4.84 -2.68 3.46
CA ALA A 68 6.25 -2.64 3.85
C ALA A 68 7.05 -1.72 2.93
N LEU A 69 7.32 -0.51 3.38
CA LEU A 69 7.98 0.55 2.61
C LEU A 69 9.49 0.49 2.77
N CYS A 70 10.23 0.44 1.67
CA CYS A 70 11.66 0.71 1.67
C CYS A 70 11.93 2.23 1.80
N PRO A 71 13.19 2.64 2.03
CA PRO A 71 13.52 4.05 2.24
C PRO A 71 13.11 4.96 1.07
N LEU A 72 13.26 4.51 -0.18
CA LEU A 72 12.90 5.30 -1.36
C LEU A 72 11.38 5.48 -1.50
N GLU A 73 10.60 4.43 -1.22
CA GLU A 73 9.14 4.53 -1.26
C GLU A 73 8.64 5.48 -0.16
N LEU A 74 9.27 5.47 1.02
CA LEU A 74 8.97 6.42 2.09
C LEU A 74 9.35 7.85 1.71
N GLU A 75 10.52 8.04 1.10
CA GLU A 75 10.96 9.35 0.60
C GLU A 75 9.97 9.91 -0.43
N ALA A 76 9.50 9.09 -1.36
CA ALA A 76 8.51 9.49 -2.36
C ALA A 76 7.20 10.01 -1.74
N LEU A 77 6.79 9.49 -0.57
CA LEU A 77 5.63 10.01 0.16
C LEU A 77 5.89 11.43 0.68
N THR A 78 7.11 11.75 1.07
CA THR A 78 7.46 13.09 1.59
C THR A 78 7.45 14.17 0.51
N TRP A 79 7.51 13.79 -0.76
CA TRP A 79 7.41 14.71 -1.90
C TRP A 79 5.97 15.03 -2.29
N GLN A 80 4.99 14.28 -1.74
CA GLN A 80 3.58 14.52 -2.05
C GLN A 80 3.07 15.76 -1.32
N ASN A 81 2.21 16.51 -1.99
CA ASN A 81 1.53 17.65 -1.39
C ASN A 81 0.28 17.22 -0.60
N THR A 82 -0.24 18.12 0.24
CA THR A 82 -1.45 17.85 1.04
C THR A 82 -2.66 17.46 0.19
N ALA A 83 -2.82 18.04 -1.01
CA ALA A 83 -3.95 17.75 -1.88
C ALA A 83 -3.95 16.27 -2.34
N THR A 84 -2.77 15.71 -2.60
CA THR A 84 -2.58 14.31 -2.97
C THR A 84 -3.04 13.38 -1.85
N PHE A 85 -2.62 13.67 -0.61
CA PHE A 85 -3.07 12.89 0.56
C PHE A 85 -4.57 13.03 0.82
N SER A 86 -5.14 14.23 0.65
CA SER A 86 -6.58 14.43 0.78
C SER A 86 -7.37 13.61 -0.23
N ALA A 87 -6.90 13.50 -1.47
CA ALA A 87 -7.52 12.65 -2.49
C ALA A 87 -7.47 11.16 -2.11
N MET A 88 -6.32 10.67 -1.62
CA MET A 88 -6.18 9.28 -1.12
C MET A 88 -7.12 8.98 0.04
N ILE A 89 -7.26 9.90 0.99
CA ILE A 89 -8.14 9.71 2.16
C ILE A 89 -9.62 9.76 1.75
N GLY A 90 -9.98 10.65 0.83
CA GLY A 90 -11.34 10.77 0.30
C GLY A 90 -11.77 9.59 -0.57
N ASN A 91 -10.82 8.93 -1.24
CA ASN A 91 -11.05 7.81 -2.14
C ASN A 91 -10.03 6.66 -1.92
N PRO A 92 -10.10 5.95 -0.78
CA PRO A 92 -9.04 5.05 -0.30
C PRO A 92 -8.75 3.84 -1.19
N TYR A 93 -9.61 3.53 -2.15
CA TYR A 93 -9.46 2.38 -3.06
C TYR A 93 -9.70 2.73 -4.53
N GLY A 94 -9.88 4.01 -4.85
CA GLY A 94 -10.12 4.45 -6.21
C GLY A 94 -8.90 5.10 -6.86
N PRO A 95 -8.94 5.32 -8.19
CA PRO A 95 -7.86 5.98 -8.91
C PRO A 95 -7.64 7.41 -8.39
N LEU A 96 -6.38 7.82 -8.32
CA LEU A 96 -6.01 9.22 -8.03
C LEU A 96 -6.01 10.10 -9.27
N VAL A 97 -5.94 9.49 -10.45
CA VAL A 97 -5.98 10.15 -11.74
C VAL A 97 -7.30 9.74 -12.41
N ALA A 98 -8.07 10.72 -12.88
CA ALA A 98 -9.24 10.44 -13.70
C ALA A 98 -8.76 9.93 -15.08
N GLU A 99 -9.38 8.88 -15.58
CA GLU A 99 -8.97 8.24 -16.85
C GLU A 99 -9.06 9.19 -18.08
N ASP A 100 -9.79 10.31 -17.95
CA ASP A 100 -10.01 11.26 -19.04
C ASP A 100 -8.82 12.21 -19.32
N GLU A 101 -7.92 12.47 -18.36
CA GLU A 101 -6.83 13.46 -18.52
C GLU A 101 -5.55 12.90 -19.17
N ALA A 102 -5.39 11.57 -19.21
CA ALA A 102 -4.20 10.93 -19.80
C ALA A 102 -4.20 10.93 -21.35
N SER A 103 -5.34 11.23 -21.98
CA SER A 103 -5.48 11.20 -23.45
C SER A 103 -5.05 12.49 -24.16
N GLU A 104 -5.00 13.63 -23.46
CA GLU A 104 -4.65 14.92 -24.09
C GLU A 104 -3.13 15.20 -24.12
N ALA A 105 -2.37 14.69 -23.15
CA ALA A 105 -0.93 14.94 -23.06
C ALA A 105 -0.11 14.25 -24.17
N ASP A 106 -0.60 13.12 -24.69
CA ASP A 106 0.09 12.35 -25.75
C ASP A 106 -0.24 12.86 -27.16
N ASN A 107 -1.31 13.65 -27.32
CA ASN A 107 -1.76 14.15 -28.62
C ASN A 107 -1.05 15.44 -29.07
N HIS A 108 -0.38 16.16 -28.16
CA HIS A 108 0.31 17.42 -28.50
C HIS A 108 1.72 17.21 -29.10
N LEU A 109 2.26 15.99 -29.04
CA LEU A 109 3.52 15.60 -29.70
C LEU A 109 3.33 15.10 -31.14
N ALA A 110 2.10 14.75 -31.53
CA ALA A 110 1.79 14.20 -32.85
C ALA A 110 1.31 15.23 -33.89
N SER A 111 1.00 16.47 -33.49
CA SER A 111 0.47 17.52 -34.38
C SER A 111 1.51 18.55 -34.85
N GLY A 112 2.80 18.31 -34.58
CA GLY A 112 3.91 19.21 -34.91
C GLY A 112 4.83 18.70 -36.02
N SER A 113 4.28 18.19 -37.13
CA SER A 113 5.01 17.84 -38.35
C SER A 113 4.53 18.65 -39.54
#